data_AF-A0A2N5H0K2-F1
#
_entry.id   AF-A0A2N5H0K2-F1
#
_cell.length_a   1.000
_cell.length_b   1.000
_cell.length_c   1.000
_cell.angle_alpha   90.00
_cell.angle_beta   90.00
_cell.angle_gamma   90.00
#
_symmetry.space_group_name_H-M   'P 1'
#
loop_
_entity.id
_entity.type
_entity.pdbx_description
1 polymer ?
#
loop_
_entity_poly.entity_id
_entity_poly.type
_entity_poly.pdbx_seq_one_letter_code
_entity_poly.pdbx_strand_id
1 'polypeptide(L)'
;MVLQIPYNEALFPISVVKTLTGLTGRQIRYYEEIGLILPARNEGNRRLYSLNDIIRCLEIKKMIGQGANISVIKAFYESKD
;
A
#
# COMPACT_ATOMS: atom_id res chain seq x y z
N MET A 1 -4.03 -17.53 -20.99
CA MET A 1 -3.15 -16.35 -20.88
C MET A 1 -3.50 -15.65 -19.57
N VAL A 2 -2.62 -15.74 -18.56
CA VAL A 2 -2.80 -14.98 -17.31
C VAL A 2 -2.01 -13.69 -17.50
N LEU A 3 -2.64 -12.53 -17.30
CA LEU A 3 -1.96 -11.25 -17.29
C LEU A 3 -0.90 -11.30 -16.18
N GLN A 4 0.39 -11.27 -16.55
CA GLN A 4 1.47 -11.03 -15.61
C GLN A 4 1.39 -9.55 -15.21
N ILE A 5 0.70 -9.27 -14.11
CA ILE A 5 0.73 -7.94 -13.51
C ILE A 5 2.10 -7.78 -12.85
N PRO A 6 2.91 -6.78 -13.25
CA PRO A 6 4.21 -6.54 -12.65
C PRO A 6 4.05 -6.16 -11.17
N TYR A 7 4.83 -6.82 -10.30
CA TYR A 7 4.62 -6.73 -8.86
C TYR A 7 4.96 -5.35 -8.27
N ASN A 8 6.07 -4.77 -8.72
CA ASN A 8 6.63 -3.53 -8.18
C ASN A 8 6.40 -2.31 -9.07
N GLU A 9 5.78 -2.48 -10.24
CA GLU A 9 5.52 -1.35 -11.12
C GLU A 9 4.27 -0.60 -10.68
N ALA A 10 4.41 0.72 -10.51
CA ALA A 10 3.35 1.59 -10.05
C ALA A 10 2.36 1.90 -11.17
N LEU A 11 1.29 1.11 -11.26
CA LEU A 11 0.31 1.18 -12.36
C LEU A 11 -1.09 1.62 -11.91
N PHE A 12 -1.40 1.52 -10.61
CA PHE A 12 -2.78 1.64 -10.13
C PHE A 12 -3.03 3.01 -9.48
N PRO A 13 -4.11 3.74 -9.83
CA PRO A 13 -4.50 4.94 -9.10
C PRO A 13 -5.10 4.60 -7.73
N ILE A 14 -5.13 5.58 -6.82
CA ILE A 14 -5.66 5.40 -5.44
C ILE A 14 -7.10 4.88 -5.41
N SER A 15 -7.92 5.17 -6.43
CA SER A 15 -9.29 4.67 -6.52
C SER A 15 -9.33 3.14 -6.60
N VAL A 16 -8.44 2.52 -7.37
CA VAL A 16 -8.31 1.06 -7.46
C VAL A 16 -7.86 0.48 -6.13
N VAL A 17 -6.86 1.10 -5.48
CA VAL A 17 -6.38 0.66 -4.16
C VAL A 17 -7.50 0.68 -3.12
N LYS A 18 -8.31 1.74 -3.09
CA LYS A 18 -9.49 1.81 -2.20
C LYS A 18 -10.47 0.66 -2.45
N THR A 19 -10.78 0.39 -3.73
CA THR A 19 -11.72 -0.69 -4.10
C THR A 19 -11.19 -2.06 -3.67
N LEU A 20 -9.90 -2.34 -3.91
CA LEU A 20 -9.31 -3.65 -3.60
C LEU A 20 -9.09 -3.87 -2.11
N THR A 21 -8.72 -2.82 -1.37
CA THR A 21 -8.36 -2.94 0.05
C THR A 21 -9.53 -2.65 1.00
N GLY A 22 -10.55 -1.93 0.53
CA GLY A 22 -11.60 -1.35 1.36
C GLY A 22 -11.10 -0.26 2.32
N LEU A 23 -9.86 0.23 2.15
CA LEU A 23 -9.32 1.34 2.93
C LEU A 23 -9.82 2.68 2.41
N THR A 24 -9.88 3.67 3.30
CA THR A 24 -10.11 5.05 2.89
C THR A 24 -8.85 5.63 2.24
N GLY A 25 -9.01 6.64 1.37
CA GLY A 25 -7.87 7.36 0.81
C GLY A 25 -7.02 8.07 1.88
N ARG A 26 -7.61 8.38 3.05
CA ARG A 26 -6.88 8.94 4.21
C ARG A 26 -5.93 7.92 4.81
N GLN A 27 -6.38 6.68 5.03
CA GLN A 27 -5.52 5.61 5.56
C GLN A 27 -4.36 5.30 4.62
N ILE A 28 -4.62 5.17 3.32
CA ILE A 28 -3.57 4.88 2.32
C ILE A 28 -2.50 6.00 2.32
N ARG A 29 -2.92 7.27 2.31
CA ARG A 29 -1.98 8.41 2.37
C ARG A 29 -1.23 8.48 3.69
N TYR A 30 -1.86 8.09 4.80
CA TYR A 30 -1.19 8.02 6.08
C TYR A 30 -0.09 6.94 6.08
N TYR A 31 -0.34 5.78 5.46
CA TYR A 31 0.69 4.74 5.33
C TYR A 31 1.87 5.19 4.47
N GLU A 32 1.62 5.94 3.39
CA GLU A 32 2.67 6.61 2.61
C GLU A 32 3.44 7.65 3.45
N GLU A 33 2.74 8.53 4.17
CA GLU A 33 3.34 9.59 4.98
C GLU A 33 4.32 9.05 6.02
N ILE A 34 4.00 7.89 6.60
CA ILE A 34 4.84 7.24 7.61
C ILE A 34 5.84 6.22 7.01
N GLY A 35 5.92 6.11 5.68
CA GLY A 35 6.90 5.28 4.97
C GLY A 35 6.58 3.79 4.89
N LEU A 36 5.36 3.36 5.23
CA LEU A 36 4.98 1.94 5.12
C LEU A 36 4.78 1.51 3.66
N ILE A 37 4.36 2.41 2.77
CA ILE A 37 4.27 2.19 1.33
C ILE A 37 4.94 3.34 0.58
N LEU A 38 5.42 3.09 -0.63
CA LEU A 38 6.23 4.06 -1.39
C LEU A 38 5.70 4.17 -2.83
N PRO A 39 4.47 4.70 -3.03
CA PRO A 39 3.90 4.86 -4.36
C PRO A 39 4.73 5.82 -5.22
N ALA A 40 4.84 5.52 -6.51
CA ALA A 40 5.45 6.43 -7.47
C ALA A 40 4.48 7.56 -7.86
N ARG A 41 5.01 8.56 -8.56
CA ARG A 41 4.20 9.63 -9.18
C ARG A 41 4.37 9.58 -10.69
N ASN A 42 3.27 9.79 -11.41
CA ASN A 42 3.31 9.97 -12.85
C ASN A 42 3.64 11.43 -13.23
N GLU A 43 3.76 11.70 -14.53
CA GLU A 43 4.04 13.06 -15.06
C GLU A 43 3.01 14.11 -14.60
N GLY A 44 1.75 13.71 -14.44
CA GLY A 44 0.68 14.56 -13.91
C GLY A 44 0.68 14.71 -12.38
N ASN A 45 1.77 14.33 -11.70
CA ASN A 45 1.94 14.36 -10.25
C ASN A 45 0.86 13.58 -9.46
N ARG A 46 0.26 12.57 -10.07
CA ARG A 46 -0.70 11.66 -9.42
C ARG A 46 0.04 10.45 -8.89
N ARG A 47 -0.35 9.99 -7.70
CA ARG A 47 0.16 8.76 -7.10
C ARG A 47 -0.30 7.55 -7.88
N LEU A 48 0.65 6.70 -8.23
CA LEU A 48 0.44 5.36 -8.74
C LEU A 48 1.01 4.36 -7.73
N TYR A 49 0.28 3.29 -7.52
CA TYR A 49 0.59 2.25 -6.55
C TYR A 49 0.92 0.97 -7.31
N SER A 50 1.89 0.23 -6.81
CA SER A 50 2.24 -1.09 -7.30
C SER A 50 1.32 -2.16 -6.72
N LEU A 51 1.42 -3.39 -7.25
CA LEU A 51 0.73 -4.53 -6.64
C LEU A 51 1.29 -4.81 -5.24
N ASN A 52 2.60 -4.62 -5.04
CA ASN A 52 3.25 -4.71 -3.72
C ASN A 52 2.63 -3.73 -2.71
N ASP A 53 2.44 -2.46 -3.08
CA ASP A 53 1.80 -1.46 -2.20
C ASP A 53 0.37 -1.89 -1.79
N ILE A 54 -0.39 -2.47 -2.72
CA ILE A 54 -1.75 -2.95 -2.47
C ILE A 54 -1.75 -4.13 -1.49
N ILE A 55 -0.85 -5.10 -1.68
CA ILE A 55 -0.70 -6.24 -0.78
C ILE A 55 -0.27 -5.77 0.60
N ARG A 56 0.72 -4.88 0.67
CA ARG A 56 1.18 -4.29 1.93
C ARG A 56 0.04 -3.57 2.66
N CYS A 57 -0.81 -2.83 1.95
CA CYS A 57 -2.03 -2.24 2.52
C CYS A 57 -3.00 -3.28 3.11
N LEU A 58 -3.21 -4.42 2.42
CA LEU A 58 -4.06 -5.52 2.91
C LEU A 58 -3.46 -6.16 4.18
N GLU A 59 -2.15 -6.36 4.20
CA GLU A 59 -1.43 -6.91 5.36
C GLU A 59 -1.52 -5.97 6.57
N ILE A 60 -1.27 -4.67 6.38
CA ILE A 60 -1.43 -3.65 7.43
C ILE A 60 -2.86 -3.68 7.99
N LYS A 61 -3.87 -3.71 7.12
CA LYS A 61 -5.28 -3.80 7.54
C LYS A 61 -5.55 -5.05 8.39
N LYS A 62 -4.99 -6.20 7.98
CA LYS A 62 -5.11 -7.46 8.72
C LYS A 62 -4.45 -7.37 10.09
N MET A 63 -3.23 -6.85 10.17
CA MET A 63 -2.49 -6.68 11.44
C MET A 63 -3.24 -5.76 12.42
N ILE A 64 -3.79 -4.64 11.93
CA ILE A 64 -4.63 -3.75 12.74
C ILE A 64 -5.88 -4.49 13.24
N GLY A 65 -6.53 -5.27 12.38
CA GLY A 65 -7.68 -6.11 12.77
C GLY A 65 -7.35 -7.16 13.82
N GLN A 66 -6.07 -7.53 13.97
CA GLN A 66 -5.55 -8.44 14.99
C GLN A 66 -5.06 -7.70 16.26
N GLY A 67 -5.23 -6.38 16.33
CA GLY A 67 -4.86 -5.56 17.49
C GLY A 67 -3.46 -4.95 17.43
N ALA A 68 -2.72 -5.10 16.32
CA ALA A 68 -1.44 -4.43 16.17
C ALA A 68 -1.61 -2.91 16.04
N ASN A 69 -0.72 -2.16 16.69
CA ASN A 69 -0.61 -0.71 16.50
C ASN A 69 0.44 -0.38 15.40
N ILE A 70 0.49 0.89 15.00
CA ILE A 70 1.37 1.36 13.93
C ILE A 70 2.86 1.11 14.24
N SER A 71 3.29 1.26 15.49
CA SER A 71 4.69 1.06 15.87
C SER A 71 5.13 -0.40 15.66
N VAL A 72 4.27 -1.36 16.03
CA VAL A 72 4.51 -2.79 15.79
C VAL A 72 4.58 -3.09 14.30
N ILE A 73 3.69 -2.47 13.51
CA ILE A 73 3.64 -2.66 12.06
C ILE A 73 4.91 -2.09 11.40
N LYS A 74 5.38 -0.92 11.82
CA LYS A 74 6.65 -0.35 11.32
C LYS A 74 7.83 -1.26 11.60
N ALA A 75 7.99 -1.70 12.85
CA ALA A 75 9.09 -2.60 13.23
C ALA A 75 9.06 -3.91 12.41
N PHE A 76 7.87 -4.43 12.11
CA PHE A 76 7.73 -5.61 11.26
C PHE A 76 8.30 -5.39 9.85
N TYR A 77 8.00 -4.27 9.19
CA TYR A 77 8.53 -3.99 7.85
C TYR A 77 10.00 -3.56 7.85
N GLU A 78 10.45 -2.82 8.86
CA GLU A 78 11.87 -2.47 9.04
C GLU A 78 12.78 -3.69 9.21
N SER A 79 12.26 -4.80 9.77
CA SER A 79 13.02 -6.05 9.90
C SER A 79 13.05 -6.93 8.66
N LYS A 80 12.20 -6.64 7.67
CA LYS A 80 12.04 -7.42 6.43
C LYS A 80 12.76 -6.82 5.23
N ASP A 81 12.96 -5.51 5.23
CA ASP A 81 13.69 -4.76 4.21
C ASP A 81 15.22 -4.80 4.48
#